data_AF-A0A7L1SIU5-F1
#
_entry.id   AF-A0A7L1SIU5-F1
#
_cell.length_a   1.000
_cell.length_b   1.000
_cell.length_c   1.000
_cell.angle_alpha   90.00
_cell.angle_beta   90.00
_cell.angle_gamma   90.00
#
_symmetry.space_group_name_H-M   'P 1'
#
loop_
_entity.id
_entity.type
_entity.pdbx_description
1 polymer ?
#
loop_
_entity_poly.entity_id
_entity_poly.type
_entity_poly.pdbx_seq_one_letter_code
_entity_poly.pdbx_strand_id
1 'polypeptide(L)'
;ECDLKGLWRNELVSNMNLLALDTAGTFSGSYHTTMVATNKQILVSPLQGAQQHPGSKGQPTFSFTVQWQFIDSTMAFVGQCFVD
;
A
#
# COMPACT_ATOMS: atom_id res chain seq x y z
N GLU A 1 -10.76 -7.81 13.05
CA GLU A 1 -10.67 -6.38 12.70
C GLU A 1 -9.55 -6.24 11.68
N CYS A 2 -9.71 -5.45 10.62
CA CYS A 2 -8.58 -5.18 9.72
C CYS A 2 -7.99 -3.80 10.00
N ASP A 3 -6.79 -3.83 10.58
CA ASP A 3 -5.90 -2.69 10.65
C ASP A 3 -4.95 -2.76 9.45
N LEU A 4 -4.87 -1.69 8.65
CA LEU A 4 -3.93 -1.61 7.53
C LEU A 4 -2.47 -1.49 7.99
N LYS A 5 -2.22 -1.00 9.21
CA LYS A 5 -0.88 -0.84 9.73
C LYS A 5 -0.16 -2.19 9.83
N GLY A 6 1.07 -2.25 9.33
CA GLY A 6 1.96 -3.39 9.50
C GLY A 6 2.52 -3.93 8.19
N LEU A 7 2.99 -5.18 8.25
CA LEU A 7 3.66 -5.87 7.16
C LEU A 7 2.67 -6.70 6.35
N TRP A 8 2.68 -6.47 5.04
CA TRP A 8 1.85 -7.15 4.05
C TRP A 8 2.73 -7.80 3.00
N ARG A 9 2.27 -8.94 2.48
CA ARG A 9 2.89 -9.63 1.35
C ARG A 9 1.80 -10.05 0.37
N ASN A 10 2.01 -9.77 -0.92
CA ASN A 10 1.10 -10.23 -1.96
C ASN A 10 1.54 -11.59 -2.53
N GLU A 11 0.75 -12.14 -3.45
CA GLU A 11 1.01 -13.42 -4.12
C GLU A 11 2.30 -13.42 -4.97
N LEU A 12 2.71 -12.26 -5.45
CA LEU A 12 3.97 -12.07 -6.18
C LEU A 12 5.18 -11.93 -5.25
N VAL A 13 5.00 -12.08 -3.95
CA VAL A 13 6.08 -11.98 -2.93
C VAL A 13 6.61 -10.55 -2.74
N SER A 14 5.96 -9.55 -3.31
CA SER A 14 6.22 -8.14 -3.00
C SER A 14 5.82 -7.86 -1.55
N ASN A 15 6.67 -7.13 -0.84
CA ASN A 15 6.46 -6.78 0.56
C ASN A 15 6.08 -5.32 0.68
N MET A 16 5.19 -5.01 1.62
CA MET A 16 4.74 -3.66 1.91
C MET A 16 4.71 -3.46 3.42
N ASN A 17 5.17 -2.30 3.88
CA ASN A 17 5.04 -1.87 5.26
C ASN A 17 4.22 -0.59 5.32
N LEU A 18 3.10 -0.62 6.05
CA LEU A 18 2.23 0.54 6.25
C LEU A 18 2.40 1.08 7.67
N LEU A 19 2.62 2.39 7.77
CA LEU A 19 2.63 3.09 9.04
C LEU A 19 1.20 3.31 9.54
N ALA A 20 1.08 3.75 10.80
CA ALA A 20 -0.21 4.08 11.38
C ALA A 20 -0.91 5.19 10.58
N LEU A 21 -2.22 5.06 10.44
CA LEU A 21 -3.06 6.08 9.84
C LEU A 21 -3.15 7.30 10.76
N ASP A 22 -3.22 8.49 10.17
CA ASP A 22 -3.54 9.72 10.89
C ASP A 22 -5.05 9.88 11.13
N THR A 23 -5.44 10.96 11.79
CA THR A 23 -6.86 11.24 12.10
C THR A 23 -7.72 11.53 10.88
N ALA A 24 -7.13 11.80 9.72
CA ALA A 24 -7.84 11.99 8.46
C ALA A 24 -7.90 10.70 7.63
N GLY A 25 -7.37 9.59 8.16
CA GLY A 25 -7.29 8.30 7.48
C GLY A 25 -6.14 8.21 6.46
N THR A 26 -5.23 9.19 6.43
CA THR A 26 -4.07 9.14 5.54
C THR A 26 -2.95 8.30 6.14
N PHE A 27 -2.17 7.64 5.28
CA PHE A 27 -1.03 6.85 5.70
C PHE A 27 0.13 6.94 4.71
N SER A 28 1.30 6.59 5.20
CA SER A 28 2.51 6.40 4.40
C SER A 28 3.11 5.03 4.68
N GLY A 29 4.05 4.63 3.83
CA GLY A 29 4.71 3.35 3.98
C GLY A 29 5.83 3.15 2.98
N SER A 30 6.23 1.89 2.86
CA SER A 30 7.20 1.44 1.86
C SER A 30 6.70 0.23 1.11
N TYR A 31 7.09 0.13 -0.16
CA TYR A 31 6.80 -0.98 -1.05
C TYR A 31 8.11 -1.53 -1.62
N HIS A 32 8.28 -2.84 -1.52
CA HIS A 32 9.39 -3.57 -2.11
C HIS A 32 8.83 -4.61 -3.08
N THR A 33 8.82 -4.24 -4.36
CA THR A 33 8.37 -5.14 -5.42
C THR A 33 9.42 -6.21 -5.70
N THR A 34 8.99 -7.41 -6.09
CA THR A 34 9.89 -8.49 -6.54
C THR A 34 10.10 -8.48 -8.05
N MET A 35 9.22 -7.81 -8.81
CA MET A 35 9.20 -7.85 -10.27
C MET A 35 8.88 -6.48 -10.86
N VAL A 36 9.59 -6.11 -11.92
CA VAL A 36 9.40 -4.86 -12.68
C VAL A 36 9.71 -5.08 -14.16
N ALA A 37 9.04 -4.36 -15.06
CA ALA A 37 9.23 -4.47 -16.52
C ALA A 37 10.48 -3.72 -17.04
N THR A 38 11.54 -3.64 -16.23
CA THR A 38 12.77 -2.88 -16.55
C THR A 38 14.01 -3.61 -16.05
N ASN A 39 15.17 -3.32 -16.65
CA ASN A 39 16.46 -3.87 -16.21
C ASN A 39 17.12 -3.06 -15.08
N LYS A 40 16.44 -2.07 -14.51
CA LYS A 40 16.99 -1.26 -13.42
C LYS A 40 16.96 -2.03 -12.10
N GLN A 41 17.93 -1.76 -11.23
CA GLN A 41 17.96 -2.33 -9.88
C GLN A 41 16.71 -1.90 -9.10
N ILE A 42 16.01 -2.87 -8.52
CA ILE A 42 14.85 -2.62 -7.67
C ILE A 42 15.30 -1.95 -6.37
N LEU A 43 14.62 -0.87 -6.00
CA LEU A 43 14.80 -0.16 -4.73
C LEU A 43 13.47 -0.11 -3.97
N VAL A 44 13.55 -0.17 -2.64
CA VAL A 44 12.39 0.09 -1.77
C VAL A 44 11.87 1.49 -2.08
N SER A 45 10.56 1.58 -2.35
CA SER A 45 9.93 2.81 -2.83
C SER A 45 8.86 3.28 -1.85
N PRO A 46 8.74 4.60 -1.61
CA PRO A 46 7.72 5.14 -0.71
C PRO A 46 6.33 4.99 -1.32
N LEU A 47 5.35 4.84 -0.44
CA LEU A 47 3.95 4.93 -0.82
C LEU A 47 3.20 5.91 0.09
N GLN A 48 2.13 6.48 -0.44
CA GLN A 48 1.21 7.34 0.30
C GLN A 48 -0.24 7.01 -0.08
N GLY A 49 -1.13 6.98 0.89
CA GLY A 49 -2.51 6.58 0.68
C GLY A 49 -3.49 7.14 1.68
N ALA A 50 -4.75 6.75 1.51
CA ALA A 50 -5.82 7.07 2.43
C ALA A 50 -6.83 5.92 2.50
N GLN A 51 -7.40 5.74 3.69
CA GLN A 51 -8.50 4.83 3.96
C GLN A 51 -9.75 5.67 4.26
N GLN A 52 -10.90 5.23 3.74
CA GLN A 52 -12.18 5.80 4.13
C GLN A 52 -12.41 5.62 5.63
N HIS A 53 -13.13 6.55 6.26
CA HIS A 53 -13.54 6.35 7.64
C HIS A 53 -14.42 5.10 7.76
N PRO A 54 -14.28 4.32 8.85
CA PRO A 54 -15.18 3.21 9.15
C PRO A 54 -16.64 3.69 9.12
N GLY A 55 -17.40 3.21 8.14
CA GLY A 55 -18.83 3.48 8.02
C GLY A 55 -19.67 2.43 8.74
N SER A 56 -20.99 2.59 8.69
CA SER A 56 -21.94 1.59 9.23
C SER A 56 -22.05 0.30 8.40
N LYS A 57 -21.38 0.24 7.24
CA LYS A 57 -21.43 -0.89 6.31
C LYS A 57 -20.02 -1.37 5.94
N GLY A 58 -19.60 -2.48 6.54
CA GLY A 58 -18.41 -3.24 6.13
C GLY A 58 -17.06 -2.58 6.44
N GLN A 59 -16.00 -3.21 5.97
CA GLN A 59 -14.63 -2.70 6.12
C GLN A 59 -14.40 -1.51 5.17
N PRO A 60 -13.60 -0.50 5.53
CA PRO A 60 -13.43 0.66 4.67
C PRO A 60 -12.59 0.32 3.43
N THR A 61 -12.87 0.96 2.31
CA THR A 61 -11.98 0.94 1.15
C THR A 61 -10.78 1.85 1.38
N PHE A 62 -9.68 1.55 0.72
CA PHE A 62 -8.46 2.34 0.77
C PHE A 62 -7.80 2.42 -0.60
N SER A 63 -6.95 3.42 -0.78
CA SER A 63 -6.07 3.53 -1.94
C SER A 63 -4.72 4.06 -1.54
N PHE A 64 -3.69 3.75 -2.34
CA PHE A 64 -2.36 4.32 -2.19
C PHE A 64 -1.63 4.39 -3.52
N THR A 65 -0.70 5.32 -3.63
CA THR A 65 0.23 5.47 -4.75
C THR A 65 1.63 5.07 -4.30
N VAL A 66 2.36 4.38 -5.17
CA VAL A 66 3.78 4.04 -5.00
C VAL A 66 4.57 4.89 -5.98
N GLN A 67 5.49 5.71 -5.45
CA GLN A 67 6.43 6.48 -6.24
C GLN A 67 7.74 5.70 -6.35
N TRP A 68 7.98 5.08 -7.50
CA TRP A 68 9.16 4.23 -7.68
C TRP A 68 10.46 5.04 -7.63
N GLN A 69 11.41 4.62 -6.78
CA GLN A 69 12.71 5.31 -6.66
C GLN A 69 13.71 4.96 -7.77
N PHE A 70 13.42 3.93 -8.57
CA PHE A 70 14.32 3.40 -9.57
C PHE A 70 13.83 3.62 -11.00
N ILE A 71 12.56 3.98 -11.23
CA ILE A 71 11.97 4.19 -12.57
C ILE A 71 11.03 5.39 -12.57
N ASP A 72 10.87 6.05 -13.71
CA ASP A 72 10.03 7.24 -13.88
C ASP A 72 8.56 6.85 -14.11
N SER A 73 8.02 6.02 -13.22
CA SER A 73 6.61 5.62 -13.25
C SER A 73 6.02 5.61 -11.84
N THR A 74 4.70 5.56 -11.78
CA THR A 74 3.91 5.51 -10.54
C THR A 74 2.91 4.38 -10.66
N MET A 75 2.65 3.67 -9.57
CA MET A 75 1.58 2.67 -9.51
C MET A 75 0.56 3.04 -8.45
N ALA A 76 -0.73 2.93 -8.77
CA ALA A 76 -1.81 3.16 -7.82
C ALA A 76 -2.52 1.85 -7.52
N PHE A 77 -2.87 1.64 -6.25
CA PHE A 77 -3.64 0.51 -5.76
C PHE A 77 -4.92 1.03 -5.12
N VAL A 78 -6.01 0.29 -5.29
CA VAL A 78 -7.28 0.50 -4.61
C VAL A 78 -7.82 -0.85 -4.16
N GLY A 79 -8.33 -0.92 -2.95
CA GLY A 79 -8.75 -2.19 -2.36
C GLY A 79 -9.62 -2.04 -1.13
N GLN A 80 -9.93 -3.19 -0.56
CA GLN A 80 -10.69 -3.35 0.68
C GLN A 80 -10.10 -4.54 1.42
N CYS A 81 -10.00 -4.43 2.74
CA CYS A 81 -9.55 -5.54 3.56
C CYS A 81 -10.73 -6.41 4.02
N PHE A 82 -10.50 -7.71 4.18
CA PHE A 82 -11.48 -8.68 4.64
C PHE A 82 -10.85 -9.56 5.73
N VAL A 83 -11.69 -10.04 6.66
CA VAL A 83 -11.33 -11.02 7.69
C VAL A 83 -12.33 -12.16 7.56
N ASP A 84 -11.83 -13.38 7.49
CA ASP A 84 -12.64 -14.61 7.40
C ASP A 84 -13.37 -14.93 8.72
#